data_AF-A0A0H4KEJ5-F1
#
_entry.id   AF-A0A0H4KEJ5-F1
#
_cell.length_a   1.000
_cell.length_b   1.000
_cell.length_c   1.000
_cell.angle_alpha   90.00
_cell.angle_beta   90.00
_cell.angle_gamma   90.00
#
_symmetry.space_group_name_H-M   'P 1'
#
loop_
_entity.id
_entity.type
_entity.pdbx_description
1 polymer ?
#
loop_
_entity_poly.entity_id
_entity_poly.type
_entity_poly.pdbx_seq_one_letter_code
_entity_poly.pdbx_strand_id
1 'polypeptide(L)'
;MSKQLIKLYQPACNPCTMVSNFLNDQGIEHNSIDVTENPDVAAQYGIMSTPVTILLDEGVEIQRSNGFNPPELEEMVEKLKS
;
A
#
# COMPACT_ATOMS: atom_id res chain seq x y z
N MET A 1 18.66 -4.53 4.06
CA MET A 1 17.49 -3.69 4.29
C MET A 1 16.33 -4.31 3.53
N SER A 2 15.39 -4.88 4.26
CA SER A 2 14.25 -5.60 3.67
C SER A 2 13.03 -4.70 3.80
N LYS A 3 12.87 -3.78 2.84
CA LYS A 3 11.70 -2.92 2.74
C LYS A 3 10.64 -3.62 1.89
N GLN A 4 9.41 -3.65 2.38
CA GLN A 4 8.29 -4.27 1.68
C GLN A 4 7.11 -3.31 1.67
N LEU A 5 6.46 -3.22 0.52
CA LEU A 5 5.28 -2.39 0.37
C LEU A 5 4.06 -3.29 0.29
N ILE A 6 3.07 -3.06 1.14
CA ILE A 6 1.80 -3.80 1.15
C ILE A 6 0.70 -2.84 0.73
N LYS A 7 -0.06 -3.23 -0.28
CA LYS A 7 -1.22 -2.49 -0.77
C LYS A 7 -2.48 -3.25 -0.42
N LEU A 8 -3.31 -2.66 0.41
CA LEU A 8 -4.63 -3.16 0.77
C LEU A 8 -5.66 -2.55 -0.17
N TYR A 9 -6.33 -3.40 -0.95
CA TYR A 9 -7.30 -2.99 -1.95
C TYR A 9 -8.60 -3.78 -1.81
N GLN A 10 -9.68 -3.27 -2.40
CA GLN A 10 -10.94 -4.00 -2.55
C GLN A 10 -11.34 -4.09 -4.03
N PRO A 11 -12.03 -5.17 -4.46
CA PRO A 11 -12.60 -5.28 -5.80
C PRO A 11 -13.70 -4.22 -5.92
N ALA A 12 -13.71 -3.48 -7.03
CA ALA A 12 -14.51 -2.26 -7.26
C ALA A 12 -13.90 -0.94 -6.77
N CYS A 13 -12.57 -0.79 -6.81
CA CYS A 13 -11.91 0.48 -6.52
C CYS A 13 -11.06 0.98 -7.70
N ASN A 14 -11.63 1.86 -8.52
CA ASN A 14 -10.94 2.52 -9.65
C ASN A 14 -9.59 3.20 -9.25
N PRO A 15 -9.47 3.91 -8.10
CA PRO A 15 -8.19 4.51 -7.71
C PRO A 15 -7.13 3.48 -7.31
N CYS A 16 -7.49 2.24 -6.94
CA CYS A 16 -6.50 1.20 -6.64
C CYS A 16 -5.63 0.86 -7.87
N THR A 17 -6.20 0.88 -9.07
CA THR A 17 -5.45 0.58 -10.30
C THR A 17 -4.39 1.64 -10.56
N MET A 18 -4.67 2.91 -10.25
CA MET A 18 -3.69 3.99 -10.38
C MET A 18 -2.49 3.80 -9.44
N VAL A 19 -2.73 3.43 -8.17
CA VAL A 19 -1.63 3.13 -7.22
C VAL A 19 -0.74 2.00 -7.75
N SER A 20 -1.33 0.90 -8.21
CA SER A 20 -0.53 -0.23 -8.72
C SER A 20 0.26 0.14 -9.97
N ASN A 21 -0.32 0.89 -10.89
CA ASN A 21 0.42 1.37 -12.06
C ASN A 21 1.56 2.29 -11.65
N PHE A 22 1.35 3.19 -10.70
CA PHE A 22 2.39 4.07 -10.18
C PHE A 22 3.55 3.27 -9.55
N LEU A 23 3.25 2.32 -8.68
CA LEU A 23 4.27 1.47 -8.03
C LEU A 23 5.03 0.61 -9.05
N ASN A 24 4.31 0.03 -10.03
CA ASN A 24 4.92 -0.76 -11.10
C ASN A 24 5.81 0.09 -12.01
N ASP A 25 5.39 1.31 -12.35
CA ASP A 25 6.19 2.26 -13.15
C ASP A 25 7.50 2.62 -12.43
N GLN A 26 7.43 2.73 -11.10
CA GLN A 26 8.60 2.95 -10.25
C GLN A 26 9.49 1.71 -10.07
N GLY A 27 9.07 0.54 -10.56
CA GLY A 27 9.78 -0.73 -10.41
C GLY A 27 9.77 -1.28 -8.98
N ILE A 28 8.75 -0.92 -8.18
CA ILE A 28 8.64 -1.30 -6.77
C ILE A 28 7.79 -2.56 -6.65
N GLU A 29 8.38 -3.63 -6.12
CA GLU A 29 7.61 -4.82 -5.72
C GLU A 29 6.69 -4.47 -4.54
N HIS A 30 5.40 -4.74 -4.72
CA HIS A 30 4.40 -4.50 -3.71
C HIS A 30 3.42 -5.66 -3.61
N ASN A 31 3.02 -5.98 -2.39
CA ASN A 31 2.13 -7.08 -2.08
C ASN A 31 0.70 -6.58 -2.02
N SER A 32 -0.13 -6.97 -2.98
CA SER A 32 -1.53 -6.54 -3.03
C SER A 32 -2.41 -7.54 -2.27
N ILE A 33 -3.07 -7.09 -1.21
CA ILE A 33 -3.96 -7.90 -0.37
C ILE A 33 -5.39 -7.39 -0.53
N ASP A 34 -6.30 -8.30 -0.82
CA ASP A 34 -7.72 -8.00 -0.92
C ASP A 34 -8.38 -7.98 0.47
N VAL A 35 -8.84 -6.81 0.91
CA VAL A 35 -9.50 -6.66 2.21
C VAL A 35 -10.88 -7.32 2.26
N THR A 36 -11.48 -7.62 1.11
CA THR A 36 -12.78 -8.32 1.04
C THR A 36 -12.64 -9.81 1.21
N GLU A 37 -11.53 -10.40 0.75
CA GLU A 37 -11.19 -11.80 1.05
C GLU A 37 -10.61 -11.96 2.46
N ASN A 38 -9.92 -10.93 2.96
CA ASN A 38 -9.27 -10.93 4.27
C ASN A 38 -9.78 -9.78 5.17
N PRO A 39 -11.04 -9.82 5.63
CA PRO A 39 -11.62 -8.77 6.48
C PRO A 39 -10.88 -8.61 7.81
N ASP A 40 -10.27 -9.69 8.32
CA ASP A 40 -9.42 -9.64 9.52
C ASP A 40 -8.22 -8.71 9.34
N VAL A 41 -7.64 -8.64 8.14
CA VAL A 41 -6.48 -7.78 7.86
C VAL A 41 -6.91 -6.31 7.90
N ALA A 42 -8.05 -5.97 7.30
CA ALA A 42 -8.59 -4.62 7.39
C ALA A 42 -8.87 -4.22 8.83
N ALA A 43 -9.43 -5.13 9.63
CA ALA A 43 -9.67 -4.89 11.05
C ALA A 43 -8.38 -4.76 11.86
N GLN A 44 -7.37 -5.60 11.60
CA GLN A 44 -6.06 -5.56 12.25
C GLN A 44 -5.31 -4.25 11.99
N TYR A 45 -5.32 -3.79 10.74
CA TYR A 45 -4.70 -2.51 10.36
C TYR A 45 -5.61 -1.30 10.61
N GLY A 46 -6.84 -1.50 11.07
CA GLY A 46 -7.82 -0.44 11.35
C GLY A 46 -8.20 0.36 10.11
N ILE A 47 -8.29 -0.29 8.95
CA ILE A 47 -8.58 0.37 7.67
C ILE A 47 -10.04 0.79 7.62
N MET A 48 -10.26 2.10 7.57
CA MET A 48 -11.59 2.70 7.39
C MET A 48 -11.91 3.02 5.93
N SER A 49 -10.89 3.17 5.08
CA SER A 49 -11.02 3.60 3.69
C SER A 49 -9.99 2.88 2.83
N THR A 50 -10.38 2.40 1.65
CA THR A 50 -9.44 1.82 0.66
C THR A 50 -9.33 2.72 -0.57
N PRO A 51 -8.21 2.71 -1.33
CA PRO A 51 -7.00 1.91 -1.13
C PRO A 51 -6.23 2.31 0.13
N VAL A 52 -5.44 1.42 0.71
CA VAL A 52 -4.40 1.79 1.70
C VAL A 52 -3.10 1.17 1.27
N THR A 53 -2.02 1.92 1.38
CA THR A 53 -0.67 1.43 1.17
C THR A 53 0.08 1.48 2.49
N ILE A 54 0.83 0.44 2.82
CA ILE A 54 1.61 0.30 4.05
C ILE A 54 3.04 -0.01 3.65
N LEU A 55 3.99 0.72 4.22
CA LEU A 55 5.42 0.51 4.06
C LEU A 55 5.95 -0.18 5.32
N LEU A 56 6.48 -1.38 5.13
CA LEU A 56 7.18 -2.15 6.14
C LEU A 56 8.69 -2.01 5.92
N ASP A 57 9.42 -1.77 7.00
CA ASP A 57 10.88 -1.85 7.05
C ASP A 57 11.27 -2.89 8.09
N GLU A 58 11.95 -3.95 7.66
CA GLU A 58 12.37 -5.07 8.53
C GLU A 58 11.21 -5.73 9.32
N GLY A 59 9.99 -5.72 8.74
CA GLY A 59 8.79 -6.25 9.35
C GLY A 59 8.05 -5.29 10.28
N VAL A 60 8.51 -4.04 10.40
CA VAL A 60 7.87 -2.98 11.19
C VAL A 60 7.19 -1.98 10.26
N GLU A 61 5.93 -1.65 10.54
CA GLU A 61 5.23 -0.56 9.83
C GLU A 61 5.90 0.77 10.15
N ILE A 62 6.50 1.39 9.13
CA ILE A 62 7.12 2.71 9.26
C ILE A 62 6.25 3.83 8.69
N GLN A 63 5.37 3.52 7.73
CA GLN A 63 4.48 4.50 7.12
C GLN A 63 3.25 3.82 6.53
N ARG A 64 2.13 4.55 6.48
CA ARG A 64 0.92 4.15 5.78
C ARG A 64 0.30 5.35 5.07
N SER A 65 -0.32 5.11 3.93
CA SER A 65 -1.06 6.08 3.13
C SER A 65 -2.48 5.60 2.93
N ASN A 66 -3.45 6.46 3.23
CA ASN A 66 -4.87 6.16 3.09
C ASN A 66 -5.42 6.86 1.84
N GLY A 67 -6.05 6.08 0.96
CA GLY A 67 -6.60 6.51 -0.31
C GLY A 67 -5.56 6.54 -1.44
N PHE A 68 -5.95 7.17 -2.55
CA PHE A 68 -5.01 7.51 -3.62
C PHE A 68 -4.45 8.91 -3.34
N ASN A 69 -3.31 8.95 -2.65
CA ASN A 69 -2.54 10.17 -2.42
C ASN A 69 -1.18 10.06 -3.12
N PRO A 70 -1.03 10.56 -4.35
CA PRO A 70 0.25 10.62 -5.05
C PRO A 70 1.42 11.13 -4.19
N PRO A 71 1.31 12.24 -3.43
CA PRO A 71 2.44 12.75 -2.66
C PRO A 71 2.87 11.79 -1.52
N GLU A 72 1.94 11.14 -0.84
CA GLU A 72 2.28 10.15 0.19
C GLU A 72 2.90 8.89 -0.43
N LEU A 73 2.37 8.44 -1.57
CA LEU A 73 2.90 7.29 -2.29
C LEU A 73 4.32 7.55 -2.81
N GLU A 74 4.58 8.75 -3.33
CA GLU A 74 5.91 9.20 -3.73
C GLU A 74 6.88 9.14 -2.54
N GLU A 75 6.51 9.71 -1.39
CA GLU A 75 7.35 9.71 -0.20
C GLU A 75 7.66 8.27 0.28
N MET A 76 6.68 7.37 0.23
CA MET A 76 6.86 5.96 0.57
C MET A 76 7.81 5.24 -0.40
N VAL A 77 7.69 5.53 -1.70
CA VAL A 77 8.57 4.97 -2.73
C VAL A 77 9.99 5.51 -2.59
N GLU A 78 10.17 6.80 -2.29
CA GLU A 78 11.48 7.38 -2.02
C GLU A 78 12.15 6.73 -0.81
N LYS A 79 11.40 6.50 0.28
CA LYS A 79 11.91 5.77 1.45
C LYS A 79 12.25 4.32 1.15
N LEU A 80 11.55 3.69 0.21
CA LEU A 80 11.85 2.33 -0.22
C LEU A 80 13.14 2.26 -1.07
N LYS A 81 13.38 3.27 -1.90
CA LYS A 81 14.57 3.38 -2.77
C LYS A 81 15.82 3.90 -2.05
N SER A 82 15.65 4.70 -0.98
CA SER A 82 16.73 5.25 -0.15
C SER A 82 17.34 4.20 0.76
#